data_AF-A0A9E2R3W7-F1
#
_entry.id   AF-A0A9E2R3W7-F1
#
_cell.length_a   1.000
_cell.length_b   1.000
_cell.length_c   1.000
_cell.angle_alpha   90.00
_cell.angle_beta   90.00
_cell.angle_gamma   90.00
#
_symmetry.space_group_name_H-M   'P 1'
#
loop_
_entity.id
_entity.type
_entity.pdbx_description
1 polymer ?
#
loop_
_entity_poly.entity_id
_entity_poly.type
_entity_poly.pdbx_seq_one_letter_code
_entity_poly.pdbx_strand_id
1 'polypeptide(L)'
;MKLWSLALVFASFAVNGDDWVPFHLPWDAPSDALADARFLLDPPAGKHGFIQEHDGHFWFPGVGQKRFWAVNLSGEANFPPLEVAPRVADRLAKFGFNLVRMHGLDAPWGNTFFRWHAPDTQHFEPGQFEKFDNLVAELERRGIYLNLDLHVGRKFTAADGVAQAQWLGYGKYCVIFDPRMIELQQDYARQLLTHRNPRTARTYAEDPAVVSSSCRTRIHFSWRGPPVSCVAGRLRRPRPTAATFRRTMSRS
;
A
#
# COMPACT_ATOMS: atom_id res chain seq x y z
N MET A 1 21.22 56.88 -43.25
CA MET A 1 20.63 55.72 -42.53
C MET A 1 21.07 55.79 -41.07
N LYS A 2 20.15 56.08 -40.13
CA LYS A 2 20.43 56.07 -38.68
C LYS A 2 19.65 54.90 -38.08
N LEU A 3 20.39 53.88 -37.62
CA LEU A 3 19.84 52.75 -36.87
C LEU A 3 19.51 53.22 -35.46
N TRP A 4 18.25 53.09 -35.06
CA TRP A 4 17.81 53.28 -33.67
C TRP A 4 17.86 51.91 -32.98
N SER A 5 18.79 51.74 -32.06
CA SER A 5 18.84 50.55 -31.20
C SER A 5 17.79 50.69 -30.11
N LEU A 6 16.74 49.86 -30.16
CA LEU A 6 15.81 49.69 -29.04
C LEU A 6 16.53 48.88 -27.94
N ALA A 7 16.82 49.51 -26.81
CA ALA A 7 17.24 48.79 -25.61
C ALA A 7 15.99 48.28 -24.88
N LEU A 8 15.78 46.96 -24.89
CA LEU A 8 14.78 46.29 -24.06
C LEU A 8 15.32 46.22 -22.62
N VAL A 9 14.78 47.05 -21.74
CA VAL A 9 15.03 46.95 -20.29
C VAL A 9 14.13 45.84 -19.74
N PHE A 10 14.74 44.72 -19.36
CA PHE A 10 14.07 43.73 -18.52
C PHE A 10 13.99 44.27 -17.09
N ALA A 11 12.82 44.78 -16.71
CA ALA A 11 12.52 45.05 -15.32
C ALA A 11 12.23 43.71 -14.62
N SER A 12 13.20 43.20 -13.87
CA SER A 12 12.94 42.14 -12.89
C SER A 12 12.12 42.74 -11.75
N PHE A 13 10.86 42.35 -11.65
CA PHE A 13 10.09 42.58 -10.43
C PHE A 13 10.65 41.66 -9.34
N ALA A 14 11.45 42.23 -8.44
CA ALA A 14 11.75 41.56 -7.19
C ALA A 14 10.43 41.47 -6.40
N VAL A 15 9.89 40.26 -6.22
CA VAL A 15 8.84 40.01 -5.24
C VAL A 15 9.45 40.30 -3.88
N ASN A 16 8.98 41.35 -3.22
CA ASN A 16 9.47 41.74 -1.91
C ASN A 16 9.15 40.61 -0.92
N GLY A 17 10.18 40.03 -0.29
CA GLY A 17 10.05 38.86 0.59
C GLY A 17 9.42 39.16 1.96
N ASP A 18 9.17 40.44 2.25
CA ASP A 18 8.75 40.92 3.58
C ASP A 18 7.27 40.66 3.91
N ASP A 19 6.44 40.32 2.93
CA ASP A 19 4.99 40.03 3.12
C ASP A 19 4.67 38.54 3.29
N TRP A 20 5.68 37.66 3.36
CA TRP A 20 5.46 36.22 3.54
C TRP A 20 5.22 35.90 5.02
N VAL A 21 3.96 35.65 5.37
CA VAL A 21 3.64 35.08 6.68
C VAL A 21 4.03 33.60 6.73
N PRO A 22 4.58 33.10 7.85
CA PRO A 22 4.81 31.67 8.04
C PRO A 22 3.52 30.88 7.84
N PHE A 23 3.50 30.05 6.79
CA PHE A 23 2.38 29.16 6.55
C PHE A 23 2.43 28.00 7.55
N HIS A 24 1.69 28.14 8.64
CA HIS A 24 1.56 27.10 9.66
C HIS A 24 0.45 26.12 9.27
N LEU A 25 0.84 24.87 8.99
CA LEU A 25 -0.09 23.75 8.88
C LEU A 25 -0.20 23.07 10.26
N PRO A 26 -1.17 23.46 11.11
CA PRO A 26 -1.33 22.83 12.41
C PRO A 26 -1.56 21.33 12.24
N TRP A 27 -1.00 20.54 13.16
CA TRP A 27 -1.19 19.09 13.15
C TRP A 27 -2.64 18.70 13.44
N ASP A 28 -3.26 19.41 14.39
CA ASP A 28 -4.67 19.25 14.72
C ASP A 28 -5.46 20.37 14.03
N ALA A 29 -6.33 20.00 13.09
CA ALA A 29 -7.28 20.93 12.51
C ALA A 29 -8.44 21.13 13.50
N PRO A 30 -8.97 22.35 13.65
CA PRO A 30 -10.16 22.59 14.47
C PRO A 30 -11.39 21.86 13.89
N SER A 31 -12.44 21.71 14.69
CA SER A 31 -13.65 20.96 14.32
C SER A 31 -14.53 21.67 13.28
N ASP A 32 -14.39 22.99 13.16
CA ASP A 32 -15.08 23.89 12.24
C ASP A 32 -14.22 24.26 11.02
N ALA A 33 -13.11 23.55 10.80
CA ALA A 33 -12.26 23.78 9.65
C ALA A 33 -13.06 23.65 8.35
N LEU A 34 -13.01 24.68 7.50
CA LEU A 34 -13.72 24.71 6.21
C LEU A 34 -13.31 23.55 5.28
N ALA A 35 -12.08 23.06 5.42
CA ALA A 35 -11.56 21.91 4.69
C ALA A 35 -11.73 20.60 5.49
N ASP A 36 -12.99 20.18 5.72
CA ASP A 36 -13.32 18.89 6.33
C ASP A 36 -14.12 18.02 5.35
N ALA A 37 -13.46 17.02 4.78
CA ALA A 37 -14.00 16.10 3.80
C ALA A 37 -14.45 14.75 4.41
N ARG A 38 -14.58 14.64 5.74
CA ARG A 38 -15.03 13.40 6.41
C ARG A 38 -16.39 12.92 5.93
N PHE A 39 -17.26 13.82 5.46
CA PHE A 39 -18.57 13.48 4.89
C PHE A 39 -18.49 12.64 3.62
N LEU A 40 -17.33 12.56 2.95
CA LEU A 40 -17.09 11.68 1.81
C LEU A 40 -16.79 10.23 2.21
N LEU A 41 -16.51 10.00 3.49
CA LEU A 41 -16.20 8.68 4.02
C LEU A 41 -17.47 8.00 4.50
N ASP A 42 -17.45 6.68 4.50
CA ASP A 42 -18.58 5.86 4.86
C ASP A 42 -18.18 4.86 5.96
N PRO A 43 -17.89 5.34 7.18
CA PRO A 43 -17.36 4.51 8.25
C PRO A 43 -18.37 3.46 8.74
N PRO A 44 -17.90 2.33 9.32
CA PRO A 44 -16.51 1.85 9.26
C PRO A 44 -16.17 1.21 7.91
N ALA A 45 -14.88 1.14 7.59
CA ALA A 45 -14.40 0.46 6.39
C ALA A 45 -14.75 -1.03 6.46
N GLY A 46 -15.03 -1.64 5.30
CA GLY A 46 -15.36 -3.06 5.22
C GLY A 46 -16.80 -3.42 5.62
N LYS A 47 -17.65 -2.48 6.05
CA LYS A 47 -19.06 -2.75 6.39
C LYS A 47 -19.90 -3.30 5.22
N HIS A 48 -19.47 -3.05 3.99
CA HIS A 48 -20.10 -3.53 2.75
C HIS A 48 -19.51 -4.84 2.24
N GLY A 49 -18.69 -5.53 3.05
CA GLY A 49 -17.96 -6.72 2.64
C GLY A 49 -16.78 -6.42 1.72
N PHE A 50 -16.28 -7.46 1.06
CA PHE A 50 -15.13 -7.36 0.17
C PHE A 50 -15.47 -6.58 -1.10
N ILE A 51 -14.55 -5.68 -1.47
CA ILE A 51 -14.61 -4.99 -2.76
C ILE A 51 -14.45 -6.00 -3.91
N GLN A 52 -15.20 -5.78 -4.98
CA GLN A 52 -15.14 -6.58 -6.19
C GLN A 52 -14.76 -5.71 -7.38
N GLU A 53 -14.31 -6.34 -8.45
CA GLU A 53 -14.18 -5.68 -9.75
C GLU A 53 -15.42 -6.03 -10.58
N HIS A 54 -16.04 -4.99 -11.13
CA HIS A 54 -17.17 -5.05 -12.05
C HIS A 54 -16.95 -4.03 -13.17
N ASP A 55 -16.82 -4.51 -14.40
CA ASP A 55 -16.57 -3.71 -15.61
C ASP A 55 -15.39 -2.73 -15.50
N GLY A 56 -14.28 -3.19 -14.92
CA GLY A 56 -13.07 -2.37 -14.74
C GLY A 56 -13.16 -1.35 -13.61
N HIS A 57 -14.19 -1.42 -12.78
CA HIS A 57 -14.39 -0.54 -11.64
C HIS A 57 -14.44 -1.30 -10.32
N PHE A 58 -13.97 -0.66 -9.25
CA PHE A 58 -14.19 -1.17 -7.90
C PHE A 58 -15.66 -1.02 -7.54
N TRP A 59 -16.24 -2.07 -6.98
CA TRP A 59 -17.67 -2.20 -6.74
C TRP A 59 -17.95 -2.91 -5.42
N PHE A 60 -18.87 -2.38 -4.63
CA PHE A 60 -19.45 -3.08 -3.48
C PHE A 60 -20.83 -3.63 -3.84
N PRO A 61 -21.08 -4.94 -3.69
CA PRO A 61 -22.41 -5.51 -3.88
C PRO A 61 -23.47 -4.76 -3.06
N GLY A 62 -24.54 -4.30 -3.70
CA GLY A 62 -25.64 -3.59 -3.03
C GLY A 62 -25.41 -2.09 -2.77
N VAL A 63 -24.20 -1.57 -2.99
CA VAL A 63 -23.91 -0.12 -2.85
C VAL A 63 -23.62 0.52 -4.19
N GLY A 64 -22.78 -0.13 -5.00
CA GLY A 64 -22.38 0.39 -6.30
C GLY A 64 -20.89 0.65 -6.44
N GLN A 65 -20.57 1.52 -7.40
CA GLN A 65 -19.20 1.85 -7.76
C GLN A 65 -18.50 2.60 -6.62
N LYS A 66 -17.28 2.17 -6.28
CA LYS A 66 -16.38 2.86 -5.35
C LYS A 66 -15.21 3.48 -6.10
N ARG A 67 -14.84 4.71 -5.73
CA ARG A 67 -13.62 5.38 -6.19
C ARG A 67 -12.70 5.60 -4.99
N PHE A 68 -11.42 5.28 -5.15
CA PHE A 68 -10.44 5.44 -4.10
C PHE A 68 -9.63 6.73 -4.32
N TRP A 69 -9.60 7.57 -3.29
CA TRP A 69 -8.68 8.70 -3.13
C TRP A 69 -7.66 8.30 -2.07
N ALA A 70 -6.45 7.96 -2.52
CA ALA A 70 -5.49 7.22 -1.73
C ALA A 70 -4.24 8.03 -1.37
N VAL A 71 -3.62 7.66 -0.25
CA VAL A 71 -2.31 8.16 0.18
C VAL A 71 -1.38 6.99 0.53
N ASN A 72 -0.07 7.22 0.51
CA ASN A 72 0.91 6.23 0.94
C ASN A 72 1.43 6.57 2.34
N LEU A 73 1.47 5.57 3.22
CA LEU A 73 2.30 5.60 4.43
C LEU A 73 3.50 4.67 4.18
N SER A 74 4.72 5.15 4.43
CA SER A 74 5.95 4.44 4.09
C SER A 74 6.82 4.17 5.31
N GLY A 75 7.32 2.93 5.41
CA GLY A 75 8.23 2.52 6.48
C GLY A 75 7.63 2.71 7.87
N GLU A 76 8.38 3.36 8.76
CA GLU A 76 8.00 3.66 10.14
C GLU A 76 6.68 4.44 10.28
N ALA A 77 6.25 5.18 9.26
CA ALA A 77 4.96 5.88 9.28
C ALA A 77 3.75 4.92 9.42
N ASN A 78 3.93 3.63 9.11
CA ASN A 78 2.91 2.59 9.33
C ASN A 78 2.87 2.10 10.79
N PHE A 79 3.84 2.49 11.62
CA PHE A 79 4.02 2.04 13.00
C PHE A 79 4.09 3.21 13.99
N PRO A 80 3.13 4.16 13.96
CA PRO A 80 3.12 5.28 14.88
C PRO A 80 2.97 4.80 16.33
N PRO A 81 3.42 5.58 17.32
CA PRO A 81 3.05 5.36 18.72
C PRO A 81 1.52 5.25 18.89
N LEU A 82 1.09 4.49 19.90
CA LEU A 82 -0.33 4.12 20.07
C LEU A 82 -1.23 5.35 20.20
N GLU A 83 -0.74 6.38 20.88
CA GLU A 83 -1.40 7.67 21.10
C GLU A 83 -1.41 8.58 19.86
N VAL A 84 -0.52 8.35 18.89
CA VAL A 84 -0.40 9.14 17.67
C VAL A 84 -1.29 8.60 16.56
N ALA A 85 -1.53 7.29 16.51
CA ALA A 85 -2.31 6.65 15.45
C ALA A 85 -3.72 7.24 15.26
N PRO A 86 -4.50 7.55 16.32
CA PRO A 86 -5.82 8.18 16.17
C PRO A 86 -5.72 9.55 15.48
N ARG A 87 -4.71 10.36 15.82
CA ARG A 87 -4.50 11.70 15.24
C ARG A 87 -4.14 11.62 13.76
N VAL A 88 -3.31 10.65 13.38
CA VAL A 88 -2.97 10.38 11.97
C VAL A 88 -4.24 9.99 11.20
N ALA A 89 -5.02 9.04 11.73
CA ALA A 89 -6.24 8.58 11.09
C ALA A 89 -7.30 9.71 10.97
N ASP A 90 -7.45 10.55 12.00
CA ASP A 90 -8.34 11.73 11.96
C ASP A 90 -7.92 12.72 10.88
N ARG A 91 -6.62 13.01 10.78
CA ARG A 91 -6.09 13.93 9.77
C ARG A 91 -6.33 13.41 8.35
N LEU A 92 -6.08 12.13 8.11
CA LEU A 92 -6.35 11.49 6.82
C LEU A 92 -7.85 11.53 6.47
N ALA A 93 -8.70 11.28 7.47
CA ALA A 93 -10.14 11.33 7.30
C ALA A 93 -10.64 12.73 6.95
N LYS A 94 -10.11 13.77 7.61
CA LYS A 94 -10.40 15.19 7.32
C LYS A 94 -10.03 15.59 5.89
N PHE A 95 -8.95 15.05 5.34
CA PHE A 95 -8.59 15.26 3.94
C PHE A 95 -9.40 14.40 2.96
N GLY A 96 -10.31 13.55 3.43
CA GLY A 96 -11.17 12.71 2.60
C GLY A 96 -10.45 11.53 1.96
N PHE A 97 -9.25 11.17 2.44
CA PHE A 97 -8.59 9.95 2.01
C PHE A 97 -9.40 8.74 2.45
N ASN A 98 -9.69 7.84 1.52
CA ASN A 98 -10.50 6.65 1.77
C ASN A 98 -9.74 5.35 1.54
N LEU A 99 -8.45 5.42 1.19
CA LEU A 99 -7.56 4.28 1.06
C LEU A 99 -6.14 4.68 1.49
N VAL A 100 -5.50 3.85 2.30
CA VAL A 100 -4.09 3.99 2.65
C VAL A 100 -3.32 2.81 2.10
N ARG A 101 -2.27 3.12 1.31
CA ARG A 101 -1.28 2.14 0.88
C ARG A 101 -0.16 2.07 1.91
N MET A 102 -0.04 0.91 2.54
CA MET A 102 0.95 0.61 3.57
C MET A 102 2.18 0.02 2.90
N HIS A 103 3.18 0.89 2.69
CA HIS A 103 4.36 0.62 1.89
C HIS A 103 5.61 0.47 2.75
N GLY A 104 6.50 -0.45 2.35
CA GLY A 104 7.78 -0.66 3.03
C GLY A 104 7.63 -1.28 4.41
N LEU A 105 6.60 -2.12 4.61
CA LEU A 105 6.38 -2.86 5.85
C LEU A 105 7.54 -3.84 6.15
N ASP A 106 8.18 -4.36 5.10
CA ASP A 106 9.31 -5.30 5.12
C ASP A 106 10.69 -4.62 5.02
N ALA A 107 10.73 -3.29 4.90
CA ALA A 107 11.97 -2.57 4.65
C ALA A 107 12.73 -2.32 5.96
N PRO A 108 14.07 -2.44 5.98
CA PRO A 108 14.83 -2.36 7.22
C PRO A 108 14.90 -0.94 7.81
N TRP A 109 14.52 0.11 7.07
CA TRP A 109 14.68 1.50 7.52
C TRP A 109 13.71 1.86 8.66
N GLY A 110 14.24 2.35 9.77
CA GLY A 110 13.46 2.73 10.94
C GLY A 110 12.84 1.53 11.66
N ASN A 111 11.73 1.78 12.37
CA ASN A 111 11.00 0.76 13.11
C ASN A 111 9.86 0.20 12.26
N THR A 112 10.14 -0.78 11.38
CA THR A 112 9.14 -1.54 10.60
C THR A 112 8.93 -2.94 11.20
N PHE A 113 8.44 -3.92 10.43
CA PHE A 113 8.35 -5.30 10.91
C PHE A 113 9.72 -5.97 11.11
N PHE A 114 10.77 -5.51 10.43
CA PHE A 114 12.13 -6.00 10.62
C PHE A 114 13.01 -4.84 11.05
N ARG A 115 13.61 -4.94 12.25
CA ARG A 115 14.48 -3.89 12.78
C ARG A 115 15.70 -3.66 11.88
N TRP A 116 16.23 -2.45 11.93
CA TRP A 116 17.52 -2.15 11.32
C TRP A 116 18.61 -3.05 11.95
N HIS A 117 19.36 -3.76 11.10
CA HIS A 117 20.34 -4.80 11.49
C HIS A 117 19.77 -6.03 12.23
N ALA A 118 18.52 -6.43 11.94
CA ALA A 118 18.04 -7.74 12.35
C ALA A 118 19.00 -8.85 11.87
N PRO A 119 19.28 -9.88 12.69
CA PRO A 119 20.17 -10.98 12.31
C PRO A 119 19.59 -11.76 11.12
N ASP A 120 18.28 -11.94 11.10
CA ASP A 120 17.47 -12.54 10.05
C ASP A 120 16.22 -11.67 9.77
N THR A 121 15.48 -12.02 8.72
CA THR A 121 14.18 -11.41 8.39
C THR A 121 13.06 -12.43 8.46
N GLN A 122 13.20 -13.48 9.27
CA GLN A 122 12.21 -14.53 9.47
C GLN A 122 11.29 -14.26 10.67
N HIS A 123 11.78 -13.44 11.61
CA HIS A 123 11.06 -13.07 12.82
C HIS A 123 10.71 -11.58 12.82
N PHE A 124 9.48 -11.27 13.22
CA PHE A 124 9.04 -9.91 13.38
C PHE A 124 9.55 -9.26 14.66
N GLU A 125 9.83 -7.97 14.58
CA GLU A 125 10.22 -7.19 15.73
C GLU A 125 9.06 -7.12 16.75
N PRO A 126 9.29 -7.48 18.03
CA PRO A 126 8.25 -7.45 19.06
C PRO A 126 7.60 -6.06 19.20
N GLY A 127 6.28 -6.05 19.43
CA GLY A 127 5.50 -4.82 19.62
C GLY A 127 5.15 -4.06 18.33
N GLN A 128 5.76 -4.39 17.18
CA GLN A 128 5.45 -3.70 15.92
C GLN A 128 4.06 -4.04 15.39
N PHE A 129 3.57 -5.27 15.61
CA PHE A 129 2.17 -5.59 15.34
C PHE A 129 1.20 -4.76 16.18
N GLU A 130 1.50 -4.48 17.46
CA GLU A 130 0.59 -3.70 18.29
C GLU A 130 0.37 -2.28 17.74
N LYS A 131 1.46 -1.64 17.30
CA LYS A 131 1.40 -0.31 16.66
C LYS A 131 0.66 -0.36 15.32
N PHE A 132 0.97 -1.36 14.50
CA PHE A 132 0.34 -1.55 13.20
C PHE A 132 -1.16 -1.83 13.31
N ASP A 133 -1.53 -2.77 14.18
CA ASP A 133 -2.91 -3.17 14.48
C ASP A 133 -3.74 -1.99 15.00
N ASN A 134 -3.13 -1.14 15.84
CA ASN A 134 -3.76 0.08 16.35
C ASN A 134 -4.01 1.10 15.24
N LEU A 135 -3.04 1.34 14.34
CA LEU A 135 -3.24 2.21 13.20
C LEU A 135 -4.34 1.68 12.27
N VAL A 136 -4.32 0.39 11.96
CA VAL A 136 -5.35 -0.26 11.13
C VAL A 136 -6.74 -0.05 11.73
N ALA A 137 -6.92 -0.37 13.00
CA ALA A 137 -8.22 -0.22 13.67
C ALA A 137 -8.73 1.24 13.63
N GLU A 138 -7.84 2.22 13.82
CA GLU A 138 -8.22 3.64 13.76
C GLU A 138 -8.56 4.11 12.33
N LEU A 139 -7.89 3.59 11.30
CA LEU A 139 -8.22 3.85 9.90
C LEU A 139 -9.58 3.23 9.53
N GLU A 140 -9.80 1.98 9.89
CA GLU A 140 -11.05 1.26 9.63
C GLU A 140 -12.23 1.96 10.29
N ARG A 141 -12.10 2.36 11.57
CA ARG A 141 -13.13 3.08 12.31
C ARG A 141 -13.58 4.36 11.61
N ARG A 142 -12.70 4.99 10.82
CA ARG A 142 -12.97 6.22 10.06
C ARG A 142 -13.38 5.98 8.61
N GLY A 143 -13.56 4.73 8.18
CA GLY A 143 -13.98 4.43 6.80
C GLY A 143 -12.84 4.46 5.79
N ILE A 144 -11.60 4.35 6.25
CA ILE A 144 -10.40 4.34 5.41
C ILE A 144 -9.97 2.89 5.18
N TYR A 145 -9.94 2.49 3.92
CA TYR A 145 -9.55 1.15 3.49
C TYR A 145 -8.03 1.00 3.42
N LEU A 146 -7.56 -0.24 3.25
CA LEU A 146 -6.14 -0.57 3.28
C LEU A 146 -5.67 -1.26 1.98
N ASN A 147 -4.46 -0.92 1.54
CA ASN A 147 -3.66 -1.73 0.61
C ASN A 147 -2.37 -2.15 1.31
N LEU A 148 -2.14 -3.46 1.42
CA LEU A 148 -0.97 -4.01 2.09
C LEU A 148 0.11 -4.39 1.07
N ASP A 149 1.27 -3.74 1.10
CA ASP A 149 2.40 -4.20 0.29
C ASP A 149 3.07 -5.38 0.98
N LEU A 150 3.20 -6.49 0.25
CA LEU A 150 3.84 -7.70 0.73
C LEU A 150 5.33 -7.75 0.35
N HIS A 151 5.81 -6.92 -0.58
CA HIS A 151 7.23 -6.88 -0.91
C HIS A 151 7.65 -5.51 -1.46
N VAL A 152 8.60 -4.86 -0.80
CA VAL A 152 9.09 -3.54 -1.21
C VAL A 152 10.61 -3.45 -1.16
N GLY A 153 11.17 -3.70 0.02
CA GLY A 153 12.54 -3.33 0.35
C GLY A 153 13.17 -4.26 1.38
N ARG A 154 12.68 -5.50 1.50
CA ARG A 154 13.32 -6.51 2.35
C ARG A 154 14.79 -6.70 1.98
N LYS A 155 15.66 -6.62 2.99
CA LYS A 155 17.09 -6.87 2.85
C LYS A 155 17.44 -8.20 3.50
N PHE A 156 17.64 -9.23 2.68
CA PHE A 156 18.00 -10.56 3.17
C PHE A 156 19.41 -10.57 3.77
N THR A 157 19.61 -11.50 4.70
CA THR A 157 20.85 -11.71 5.43
C THR A 157 21.39 -13.12 5.16
N ALA A 158 22.63 -13.40 5.55
CA ALA A 158 23.17 -14.76 5.48
C ALA A 158 22.43 -15.72 6.43
N ALA A 159 21.90 -15.23 7.56
CA ALA A 159 21.14 -16.04 8.51
C ALA A 159 19.75 -16.45 7.97
N ASP A 160 19.26 -15.77 6.93
CA ASP A 160 18.07 -16.20 6.20
C ASP A 160 18.30 -17.47 5.36
N GLY A 161 19.54 -17.97 5.28
CA GLY A 161 19.92 -19.09 4.43
C GLY A 161 20.05 -18.72 2.95
N VAL A 162 20.08 -17.42 2.64
CA VAL A 162 20.24 -16.90 1.28
C VAL A 162 21.71 -16.83 0.92
N ALA A 163 22.09 -17.51 -0.17
CA ALA A 163 23.46 -17.49 -0.67
C ALA A 163 23.87 -16.07 -1.08
N GLN A 164 25.08 -15.67 -0.70
CA GLN A 164 25.67 -14.38 -1.12
C GLN A 164 24.81 -13.15 -0.77
N ALA A 165 24.00 -13.22 0.29
CA ALA A 165 23.11 -12.15 0.76
C ALA A 165 23.78 -10.76 0.85
N GLN A 166 25.05 -10.70 1.22
CA GLN A 166 25.83 -9.47 1.33
C GLN A 166 25.97 -8.69 0.00
N TRP A 167 25.85 -9.38 -1.14
CA TRP A 167 25.98 -8.79 -2.48
C TRP A 167 24.64 -8.41 -3.11
N LEU A 168 23.52 -8.85 -2.52
CA LEU A 168 22.19 -8.72 -3.13
C LEU A 168 21.57 -7.33 -2.92
N GLY A 169 22.04 -6.57 -1.94
CA GLY A 169 21.38 -5.32 -1.54
C GLY A 169 19.93 -5.61 -1.15
N TYR A 170 18.96 -4.93 -1.78
CA TYR A 170 17.53 -5.21 -1.58
C TYR A 170 17.02 -6.48 -2.29
N GLY A 171 17.82 -7.11 -3.16
CA GLY A 171 17.47 -8.39 -3.80
C GLY A 171 16.14 -8.41 -4.56
N LYS A 172 15.56 -7.23 -4.87
CA LYS A 172 14.16 -7.06 -5.31
C LYS A 172 13.79 -7.89 -6.53
N TYR A 173 14.75 -8.09 -7.43
CA TYR A 173 14.56 -8.90 -8.64
C TYR A 173 14.95 -10.37 -8.43
N CYS A 174 15.83 -10.66 -7.47
CA CYS A 174 16.32 -12.00 -7.17
C CYS A 174 15.24 -12.87 -6.50
N VAL A 175 14.34 -12.24 -5.72
CA VAL A 175 13.18 -12.88 -5.06
C VAL A 175 12.27 -13.67 -6.00
N ILE A 176 12.35 -13.44 -7.32
CA ILE A 176 11.52 -14.14 -8.32
C ILE A 176 12.14 -15.47 -8.73
N PHE A 177 13.44 -15.60 -8.58
CA PHE A 177 14.22 -16.70 -9.16
C PHE A 177 14.85 -17.58 -8.09
N ASP A 178 15.26 -16.99 -6.96
CA ASP A 178 15.89 -17.72 -5.86
C ASP A 178 14.82 -18.47 -5.04
N PRO A 179 14.85 -19.82 -4.99
CA PRO A 179 13.83 -20.59 -4.29
C PRO A 179 13.71 -20.26 -2.80
N ARG A 180 14.84 -19.97 -2.14
CA ARG A 180 14.86 -19.65 -0.72
C ARG A 180 14.24 -18.28 -0.46
N MET A 181 14.53 -17.29 -1.30
CA MET A 181 13.87 -15.98 -1.21
C MET A 181 12.36 -16.06 -1.46
N ILE A 182 11.93 -16.90 -2.41
CA ILE A 182 10.50 -17.13 -2.68
C ILE A 182 9.82 -17.71 -1.45
N GLU A 183 10.41 -18.74 -0.84
CA GLU A 183 9.91 -19.37 0.40
C GLU A 183 9.77 -18.33 1.52
N LEU A 184 10.84 -17.58 1.80
CA LEU A 184 10.85 -16.53 2.82
C LEU A 184 9.79 -15.45 2.57
N GLN A 185 9.54 -15.12 1.30
CA GLN A 185 8.52 -14.15 0.90
C GLN A 185 7.10 -14.70 1.08
N GLN A 186 6.88 -15.98 0.80
CA GLN A 186 5.62 -16.66 1.07
C GLN A 186 5.35 -16.76 2.57
N ASP A 187 6.37 -17.05 3.36
CA ASP A 187 6.26 -17.13 4.82
C ASP A 187 5.95 -15.76 5.43
N TYR A 188 6.63 -14.70 4.99
CA TYR A 188 6.30 -13.34 5.40
C TYR A 188 4.83 -12.99 5.08
N ALA A 189 4.39 -13.26 3.84
CA ALA A 189 3.03 -12.99 3.43
C ALA A 189 2.02 -13.80 4.24
N ARG A 190 2.31 -15.07 4.53
CA ARG A 190 1.47 -15.93 5.35
C ARG A 190 1.37 -15.37 6.76
N GLN A 191 2.49 -15.13 7.43
CA GLN A 191 2.51 -14.64 8.81
C GLN A 191 1.76 -13.29 8.93
N LEU A 192 1.99 -12.36 7.99
CA LEU A 192 1.28 -11.07 7.99
C LEU A 192 -0.22 -11.25 7.74
N LEU A 193 -0.62 -11.98 6.68
CA LEU A 193 -2.03 -12.08 6.30
C LEU A 193 -2.86 -12.93 7.28
N THR A 194 -2.25 -13.90 7.96
CA THR A 194 -2.93 -14.72 8.97
C THR A 194 -2.82 -14.14 10.39
N HIS A 195 -2.08 -13.05 10.58
CA HIS A 195 -2.04 -12.36 11.88
C HIS A 195 -3.44 -11.86 12.23
N ARG A 196 -3.91 -12.19 13.43
CA ARG A 196 -5.21 -11.76 13.93
C ARG A 196 -5.05 -10.46 14.70
N ASN A 197 -5.58 -9.38 14.15
CA ASN A 197 -5.59 -8.09 14.82
C ASN A 197 -6.52 -8.17 16.04
N PRO A 198 -6.02 -7.98 17.28
CA PRO A 198 -6.84 -8.06 18.50
C PRO A 198 -7.93 -6.99 18.57
N ARG A 199 -7.75 -5.85 17.87
CA ARG A 199 -8.67 -4.71 17.89
C ARG A 199 -9.85 -4.85 16.94
N THR A 200 -9.65 -5.47 15.78
CA THR A 200 -10.73 -5.75 14.81
C THR A 200 -11.28 -7.17 14.94
N ALA A 201 -10.57 -8.04 15.68
CA ALA A 201 -10.87 -9.45 15.88
C ALA A 201 -10.96 -10.25 14.57
N ARG A 202 -10.21 -9.86 13.54
CA ARG A 202 -10.10 -10.56 12.26
C ARG A 202 -8.65 -10.75 11.87
N THR A 203 -8.38 -11.71 11.00
CA THR A 203 -7.10 -11.74 10.30
C THR A 203 -7.08 -10.73 9.17
N TYR A 204 -5.91 -10.26 8.76
CA TYR A 204 -5.79 -9.35 7.62
C TYR A 204 -6.31 -9.94 6.31
N ALA A 205 -6.30 -11.27 6.15
CA ALA A 205 -6.90 -11.95 5.01
C ALA A 205 -8.44 -11.96 5.04
N GLU A 206 -9.03 -11.95 6.24
CA GLU A 206 -10.48 -11.99 6.44
C GLU A 206 -11.09 -10.58 6.56
N ASP A 207 -10.26 -9.54 6.63
CA ASP A 207 -10.75 -8.18 6.83
C ASP A 207 -11.24 -7.54 5.51
N PRO A 208 -12.55 -7.23 5.37
CA PRO A 208 -13.07 -6.57 4.19
C PRO A 208 -12.58 -5.13 4.00
N ALA A 209 -11.94 -4.52 5.00
CA ALA A 209 -11.27 -3.23 4.86
C ALA A 209 -9.96 -3.33 4.03
N VAL A 210 -9.37 -4.53 3.92
CA VAL A 210 -8.20 -4.77 3.05
C VAL A 210 -8.68 -4.96 1.62
N VAL A 211 -8.51 -3.91 0.81
CA VAL A 211 -8.97 -3.84 -0.60
C VAL A 211 -8.08 -4.66 -1.51
N SER A 212 -6.78 -4.68 -1.24
CA SER A 212 -5.81 -5.41 -2.05
C SER A 212 -4.50 -5.63 -1.29
N SER A 213 -3.78 -6.68 -1.68
CA SER A 213 -2.40 -6.88 -1.30
C SER A 213 -1.51 -6.83 -2.54
N SER A 214 -0.35 -6.19 -2.41
CA SER A 214 0.59 -5.99 -3.52
C SER A 214 1.82 -6.84 -3.28
N CYS A 215 1.96 -7.95 -4.01
CA CYS A 215 3.16 -8.80 -3.96
C CYS A 215 4.40 -8.12 -4.60
N ARG A 216 4.24 -6.94 -5.21
CA ARG A 216 5.33 -6.07 -5.67
C ARG A 216 4.87 -4.62 -5.81
N THR A 217 5.72 -3.66 -5.46
CA THR A 217 5.59 -2.27 -5.96
C THR A 217 5.61 -2.34 -7.51
N ARG A 218 4.45 -2.17 -8.18
CA ARG A 218 4.11 -2.39 -9.63
C ARG A 218 3.38 -3.67 -10.05
N ILE A 219 2.91 -4.54 -9.15
CA ILE A 219 1.99 -5.65 -9.52
C ILE A 219 0.86 -5.73 -8.50
N HIS A 220 -0.37 -5.43 -8.94
CA HIS A 220 -1.59 -5.57 -8.15
C HIS A 220 -2.12 -7.00 -8.23
N PHE A 221 -2.43 -7.60 -7.08
CA PHE A 221 -3.18 -8.86 -7.03
C PHE A 221 -4.55 -8.57 -6.40
N SER A 222 -5.63 -8.70 -7.17
CA SER A 222 -6.99 -8.68 -6.63
C SER A 222 -7.32 -10.08 -6.12
N TRP A 223 -7.50 -10.21 -4.82
CA TRP A 223 -7.83 -11.48 -4.18
C TRP A 223 -9.25 -11.92 -4.59
N ARG A 224 -9.40 -13.16 -5.07
CA ARG A 224 -10.69 -13.81 -5.36
C ARG A 224 -10.64 -15.27 -4.83
N GLY A 225 -11.25 -15.54 -3.67
CA GLY A 225 -11.65 -16.91 -3.27
C GLY A 225 -10.80 -17.62 -2.18
N PRO A 226 -11.33 -18.73 -1.60
CA PRO A 226 -11.03 -19.26 -0.24
C PRO A 226 -9.64 -19.91 -0.14
N PRO A 227 -9.17 -20.25 1.09
CA PRO A 227 -7.73 -20.35 1.35
C PRO A 227 -7.14 -21.57 0.66
N VAL A 228 -5.87 -21.42 0.27
CA VAL A 228 -4.98 -22.48 -0.22
C VAL A 228 -5.14 -22.88 -1.69
N SER A 229 -4.59 -22.08 -2.61
CA SER A 229 -3.89 -22.63 -3.77
C SER A 229 -2.78 -21.69 -4.25
N CYS A 230 -1.63 -21.74 -3.56
CA CYS A 230 -0.41 -21.10 -4.02
C CYS A 230 0.62 -22.17 -4.40
N VAL A 231 0.28 -23.07 -5.32
CA VAL A 231 1.23 -23.96 -6.01
C VAL A 231 0.62 -24.35 -7.36
N ALA A 232 1.20 -23.86 -8.46
CA ALA A 232 1.48 -24.63 -9.67
C ALA A 232 2.07 -23.70 -10.73
N GLY A 233 3.38 -23.78 -10.89
CA GLY A 233 4.02 -23.32 -12.10
C GLY A 233 3.42 -24.03 -13.31
N ARG A 234 2.97 -23.27 -14.30
CA ARG A 234 3.06 -23.68 -15.71
C ARG A 234 3.64 -22.52 -16.50
N LEU A 235 4.88 -22.72 -16.91
CA LEU A 235 5.56 -22.02 -17.99
C LEU A 235 4.57 -21.72 -19.13
N ARG A 236 4.43 -20.45 -19.47
CA ARG A 236 3.87 -20.01 -20.76
C ARG A 236 4.93 -19.23 -21.50
N ARG A 237 5.33 -19.75 -22.66
CA ARG A 237 5.99 -18.99 -23.74
C ARG A 237 5.11 -19.12 -25.00
N PRO A 238 5.19 -18.17 -25.96
CA PRO A 238 4.12 -17.22 -26.27
C PRO A 238 3.29 -17.59 -27.52
N ARG A 239 2.14 -16.92 -27.68
CA ARG A 239 1.33 -16.90 -28.92
C ARG A 239 2.06 -16.10 -30.04
N PRO A 240 1.80 -16.35 -31.34
CA PRO A 240 0.62 -15.80 -32.05
C PRO A 240 0.01 -16.84 -33.03
N THR A 241 -1.24 -16.81 -33.48
CA THR A 241 -1.91 -15.79 -34.32
C THR A 241 -3.42 -16.07 -34.37
N ALA A 242 -4.18 -15.05 -34.77
CA ALA A 242 -5.61 -15.11 -35.10
C ALA A 242 -5.88 -15.91 -36.39
N ALA A 243 -6.95 -16.70 -36.41
CA ALA A 243 -7.85 -16.92 -37.57
C ALA A 243 -8.92 -17.98 -37.23
N THR A 244 -10.18 -17.55 -37.29
CA THR A 244 -11.30 -18.21 -38.00
C THR A 244 -11.45 -19.74 -37.92
N PHE A 245 -12.57 -20.24 -37.39
CA PHE A 245 -13.74 -20.69 -38.17
C PHE A 245 -14.70 -21.53 -37.29
N ARG A 246 -15.99 -21.24 -37.37
CA ARG A 246 -17.08 -22.08 -36.84
C ARG A 246 -17.17 -23.40 -37.65
N ARG A 247 -17.82 -24.39 -37.03
CA ARG A 247 -18.90 -25.25 -37.58
C ARG A 247 -18.61 -26.78 -37.58
N THR A 248 -19.43 -27.45 -36.75
CA THR A 248 -20.21 -28.68 -37.00
C THR A 248 -19.57 -30.08 -37.04
N MET A 249 -20.40 -31.01 -36.50
CA MET A 249 -20.50 -32.47 -36.69
C MET A 249 -19.67 -33.32 -35.71
N SER A 250 -20.31 -34.01 -34.74
CA SER A 250 -21.16 -35.22 -34.85
C SER A 250 -20.35 -36.51 -34.89
N ARG A 251 -20.52 -37.32 -33.84
CA ARG A 251 -20.46 -38.80 -33.80
C ARG A 251 -19.23 -39.48 -34.41
N SER A 252 -18.39 -40.04 -33.53
CA SER A 252 -18.32 -41.48 -33.24
C SER A 252 -17.40 -41.72 -32.05
#